data_AF-A0A372DK33-F1
#
_entry.id   AF-A0A372DK33-F1
#
_cell.length_a   1.000
_cell.length_b   1.000
_cell.length_c   1.000
_cell.angle_alpha   90.00
_cell.angle_beta   90.00
_cell.angle_gamma   90.00
#
_symmetry.space_group_name_H-M   'P 1'
#
loop_
_entity.id
_entity.type
_entity.pdbx_description
1 polymer ?
#
loop_
_entity_poly.entity_id
_entity_poly.type
_entity_poly.pdbx_seq_one_letter_code
_entity_poly.pdbx_strand_id
1 'polypeptide(L)'
;MVGTRDPIVPNGSFFWGEATKDGTRLPESEEIARNIVRMAQQMQRIRTKLGDRAITITSWYRPPAVNRAVGGASNSTHMRGHGVDFVVEGLSPQAVQRILDPWWEGGLGYGSTFTHVDNRGYRARWNYGN
;
A
#
# COMPACT_ATOMS: atom_id res chain seq x y z
N MET A 1 -11.69 10.18 -18.30
CA MET A 1 -11.54 8.78 -17.84
C MET A 1 -10.13 8.65 -17.30
N VAL A 2 -9.96 8.11 -16.09
CA VAL A 2 -8.64 7.82 -15.53
C VAL A 2 -8.24 6.42 -15.97
N GLY A 3 -7.12 6.29 -16.66
CA GLY A 3 -6.55 5.03 -17.12
C GLY A 3 -5.62 4.39 -16.09
N THR A 4 -5.34 3.10 -16.27
CA THR A 4 -4.41 2.35 -15.39
C THR A 4 -2.97 2.86 -15.45
N ARG A 5 -2.61 3.55 -16.53
CA ARG A 5 -1.30 4.20 -16.70
C ARG A 5 -1.26 5.65 -16.23
N ASP A 6 -2.35 6.15 -15.67
CA ASP A 6 -2.37 7.50 -15.12
C ASP A 6 -1.77 7.49 -13.70
N PRO A 7 -0.89 8.44 -13.36
CA PRO A 7 -0.40 8.57 -12.00
C PRO A 7 -1.56 8.96 -11.07
N ILE A 8 -1.58 8.40 -9.85
CA ILE A 8 -2.64 8.67 -8.87
C ILE A 8 -2.58 10.12 -8.38
N VAL A 9 -1.37 10.66 -8.25
CA VAL A 9 -1.10 12.04 -7.85
C VAL A 9 -0.24 12.73 -8.92
N PRO A 10 -0.36 14.05 -9.13
CA PRO A 10 0.44 14.77 -10.11
C PRO A 10 1.95 14.55 -9.89
N ASN A 11 2.68 14.27 -10.97
CA ASN A 11 4.12 13.96 -10.96
C ASN A 11 4.52 12.82 -10.00
N GLY A 12 3.59 11.92 -9.68
CA GLY A 12 3.82 10.80 -8.78
C GLY A 12 4.38 9.55 -9.46
N SER A 13 5.12 8.76 -8.70
CA SER A 13 5.63 7.43 -9.10
C SER A 13 4.66 6.25 -8.90
N PHE A 14 3.40 6.49 -8.50
CA PHE A 14 2.41 5.42 -8.28
C PHE A 14 1.19 5.62 -9.16
N PHE A 15 0.72 4.53 -9.77
CA PHE A 15 -0.27 4.53 -10.85
C PHE A 15 -1.54 3.80 -10.48
N TRP A 16 -2.65 4.17 -11.12
CA TRP A 16 -3.95 3.54 -10.84
C TRP A 16 -3.96 2.04 -11.13
N GLY A 17 -3.18 1.57 -12.11
CA GLY A 17 -2.99 0.14 -12.39
C GLY A 17 -2.40 -0.61 -11.20
N GLU A 18 -1.44 -0.02 -10.49
CA GLU A 18 -0.86 -0.63 -9.29
C GLU A 18 -1.87 -0.70 -8.14
N ALA A 19 -2.65 0.37 -7.95
CA ALA A 19 -3.66 0.42 -6.90
C ALA A 19 -4.84 -0.53 -7.15
N THR A 20 -5.20 -0.75 -8.42
CA THR A 20 -6.42 -1.46 -8.84
C THR A 20 -6.14 -2.79 -9.54
N LYS A 21 -4.90 -3.28 -9.51
CA LYS A 21 -4.49 -4.51 -10.22
C LYS A 21 -4.91 -4.46 -11.69
N ASP A 22 -4.41 -3.47 -12.40
CA ASP A 22 -4.67 -3.20 -13.82
C ASP A 22 -6.17 -3.07 -14.14
N GLY A 23 -6.93 -2.45 -13.23
CA GLY A 23 -8.37 -2.24 -13.38
C GLY A 23 -9.25 -3.44 -13.03
N THR A 24 -8.68 -4.57 -12.61
CA THR A 24 -9.47 -5.74 -12.18
C THR A 24 -10.05 -5.60 -10.77
N ARG A 25 -9.59 -4.62 -9.99
CA ARG A 25 -10.01 -4.31 -8.63
C ARG A 25 -10.47 -2.85 -8.57
N LEU A 26 -11.62 -2.56 -9.17
CA LEU A 26 -12.17 -1.20 -9.18
C LEU A 26 -12.71 -0.83 -7.79
N PRO A 27 -12.40 0.37 -7.26
CA PRO A 27 -13.00 0.87 -6.02
C PRO A 27 -14.53 0.84 -6.05
N GLU A 28 -15.14 0.19 -5.05
CA GLU A 28 -16.61 0.08 -4.94
C GLU A 28 -17.30 1.39 -4.53
N SER A 29 -16.53 2.39 -4.08
CA SER A 29 -17.04 3.69 -3.69
C SER A 29 -16.03 4.81 -3.93
N GLU A 30 -16.54 6.04 -4.04
CA GLU A 30 -15.67 7.22 -4.12
C GLU A 30 -14.80 7.41 -2.87
N GLU A 31 -15.26 6.96 -1.70
CA GLU A 31 -14.48 7.04 -0.47
C GLU A 31 -13.22 6.18 -0.56
N ILE A 32 -13.34 4.97 -1.10
CA ILE A 32 -12.20 4.09 -1.36
C ILE A 32 -11.24 4.76 -2.36
N ALA A 33 -11.76 5.36 -3.43
CA ALA A 33 -10.93 6.09 -4.39
C ALA A 33 -10.19 7.27 -3.72
N ARG A 34 -10.87 8.06 -2.87
CA ARG A 34 -10.24 9.14 -2.08
C ARG A 34 -9.17 8.61 -1.13
N ASN A 35 -9.39 7.44 -0.53
CA ASN A 35 -8.40 6.80 0.35
C ASN A 35 -7.17 6.34 -0.42
N ILE A 36 -7.32 5.80 -1.64
CA ILE A 36 -6.20 5.47 -2.53
C ILE A 36 -5.38 6.73 -2.84
N VAL A 37 -6.03 7.85 -3.20
CA VAL A 37 -5.34 9.12 -3.47
C VAL A 37 -4.56 9.61 -2.25
N ARG A 38 -5.17 9.62 -1.06
CA ARG A 38 -4.49 10.01 0.18
C ARG A 38 -3.31 9.08 0.50
N MET A 39 -3.49 7.78 0.29
CA MET A 39 -2.44 6.80 0.54
C MET A 39 -1.30 6.92 -0.47
N ALA A 40 -1.58 7.26 -1.73
CA ALA A 40 -0.57 7.52 -2.74
C ALA A 40 0.33 8.72 -2.38
N GLN A 41 -0.24 9.78 -1.78
CA GLN A 41 0.56 10.89 -1.23
C GLN A 41 1.51 10.41 -0.13
N GLN A 42 1.05 9.52 0.76
CA GLN A 42 1.91 8.94 1.79
C GLN A 42 2.98 8.01 1.19
N MET A 43 2.64 7.24 0.16
CA MET A 43 3.60 6.39 -0.55
C MET A 43 4.70 7.21 -1.21
N GLN A 44 4.44 8.43 -1.71
CA GLN A 44 5.51 9.33 -2.18
C GLN A 44 6.48 9.69 -1.04
N ARG A 45 5.95 10.04 0.13
CA ARG A 45 6.78 10.37 1.31
C ARG A 45 7.60 9.15 1.76
N ILE A 46 7.00 7.95 1.72
CA ILE A 46 7.69 6.68 1.99
C ILE A 46 8.82 6.46 0.98
N ARG A 47 8.56 6.63 -0.32
CA ARG A 47 9.57 6.50 -1.37
C ARG A 47 10.77 7.43 -1.12
N THR A 48 10.52 8.70 -0.81
CA THR A 48 11.58 9.65 -0.46
C THR A 48 12.32 9.25 0.82
N LYS A 49 11.60 8.79 1.87
CA LYS A 49 12.22 8.30 3.12
C LYS A 49 13.14 7.09 2.90
N LEU A 50 12.82 6.29 1.87
CA LEU A 50 13.60 5.14 1.43
C LEU A 50 14.65 5.51 0.37
N GLY A 51 14.98 6.80 0.23
CA GLY A 51 16.05 7.28 -0.66
C GLY A 51 15.73 7.18 -2.14
N ASP A 52 14.46 7.40 -2.50
CA ASP A 52 13.97 7.41 -3.90
C ASP A 52 14.21 6.12 -4.69
N ARG A 53 14.41 5.01 -3.97
CA ARG A 53 14.51 3.66 -4.55
C ARG A 53 13.22 3.26 -5.25
N ALA A 54 13.34 2.39 -6.26
CA ALA A 54 12.17 1.83 -6.92
C ALA A 54 11.32 1.03 -5.92
N ILE A 55 10.01 1.26 -5.95
CA ILE A 55 9.02 0.55 -5.14
C ILE A 55 8.11 -0.22 -6.10
N THR A 56 7.93 -1.51 -5.87
CA THR A 56 6.97 -2.33 -6.62
C THR A 56 5.80 -2.67 -5.70
N ILE A 57 4.61 -2.25 -6.10
CA ILE A 57 3.37 -2.57 -5.40
C ILE A 57 2.98 -4.02 -5.70
N THR A 58 2.86 -4.83 -4.65
CA THR A 58 2.42 -6.24 -4.79
C THR A 58 0.91 -6.36 -4.59
N SER A 59 0.34 -5.53 -3.71
CA SER A 59 -1.11 -5.48 -3.47
C SER A 59 -1.51 -4.15 -2.83
N TRP A 60 -2.63 -3.58 -3.27
CA TRP A 60 -3.19 -2.36 -2.70
C TRP A 60 -4.69 -2.53 -2.47
N TYR A 61 -5.57 -1.95 -3.27
CA TYR A 61 -7.00 -2.16 -3.05
C TYR A 61 -7.38 -3.62 -3.29
N ARG A 62 -8.18 -4.18 -2.37
CA ARG A 62 -8.75 -5.52 -2.48
C ARG A 62 -10.27 -5.42 -2.28
N PRO A 63 -11.07 -5.74 -3.31
CA PRO A 63 -12.51 -5.92 -3.13
C PRO A 63 -12.79 -6.98 -2.05
N PRO A 64 -13.93 -6.92 -1.33
CA PRO A 64 -14.24 -7.85 -0.25
C PRO A 64 -14.10 -9.33 -0.64
N ALA A 65 -14.55 -9.68 -1.84
CA ALA A 65 -14.44 -11.04 -2.37
C ALA A 65 -12.97 -11.49 -2.56
N VAL A 66 -12.13 -10.60 -3.10
CA VAL A 66 -10.69 -10.85 -3.27
C VAL A 66 -9.99 -10.95 -1.93
N ASN A 67 -10.29 -10.05 -0.98
CA ASN A 67 -9.70 -10.08 0.36
C ASN A 67 -10.02 -11.41 1.07
N ARG A 68 -11.27 -11.88 0.99
CA ARG A 68 -11.67 -13.18 1.54
C ARG A 68 -10.96 -14.35 0.87
N ALA A 69 -10.87 -14.35 -0.47
CA ALA A 69 -10.22 -15.42 -1.23
C ALA A 69 -8.75 -15.61 -0.88
N VAL A 70 -8.04 -14.53 -0.52
CA VAL A 70 -6.63 -14.58 -0.09
C VAL A 70 -6.45 -14.75 1.43
N GLY A 71 -7.52 -15.03 2.18
CA GLY A 71 -7.47 -15.17 3.64
C GLY A 71 -7.17 -13.87 4.39
N GLY A 72 -7.47 -12.71 3.80
CA GLY A 72 -7.28 -11.42 4.43
C GLY A 72 -8.19 -11.21 5.64
N ALA A 73 -7.72 -10.40 6.60
CA ALA A 73 -8.49 -10.06 7.79
C ALA A 73 -9.84 -9.42 7.44
N SER A 74 -10.87 -9.68 8.26
CA SER A 74 -12.23 -9.16 8.07
C SER A 74 -12.32 -7.63 8.06
N ASN A 75 -11.42 -6.96 8.79
CA ASN A 75 -11.28 -5.50 8.85
C ASN A 75 -10.02 -4.99 8.12
N SER A 76 -9.63 -5.66 7.04
CA SER A 76 -8.43 -5.33 6.25
C SER A 76 -8.48 -3.89 5.71
N THR A 77 -7.39 -3.15 5.92
CA THR A 77 -7.21 -1.79 5.39
C THR A 77 -7.14 -1.79 3.85
N HIS A 78 -6.74 -2.90 3.22
CA HIS A 78 -6.80 -3.03 1.76
C HIS A 78 -8.21 -2.86 1.20
N MET A 79 -9.24 -3.31 1.93
CA MET A 79 -10.64 -3.14 1.51
C MET A 79 -11.13 -1.69 1.58
N ARG A 80 -10.38 -0.83 2.29
CA ARG A 80 -10.69 0.60 2.42
C ARG A 80 -9.80 1.48 1.53
N GLY A 81 -8.88 0.89 0.76
CA GLY A 81 -8.00 1.61 -0.18
C GLY A 81 -6.77 2.28 0.45
N HIS A 82 -6.59 2.17 1.77
CA HIS A 82 -5.48 2.80 2.51
C HIS A 82 -4.47 1.80 3.09
N GLY A 83 -4.47 0.53 2.63
CA GLY A 83 -3.45 -0.47 2.93
C GLY A 83 -2.67 -0.86 1.67
N VAL A 84 -1.35 -0.98 1.78
CA VAL A 84 -0.42 -1.23 0.67
C VAL A 84 0.64 -2.25 1.09
N ASP A 85 0.79 -3.28 0.27
CA ASP A 85 1.87 -4.25 0.31
C ASP A 85 2.84 -3.96 -0.83
N PHE A 86 4.14 -3.88 -0.53
CA PHE A 86 5.16 -3.49 -1.48
C PHE A 86 6.53 -4.09 -1.19
N VAL A 87 7.40 -4.08 -2.20
CA VAL A 87 8.83 -4.37 -2.09
C VAL A 87 9.64 -3.17 -2.58
N VAL A 88 10.88 -3.08 -2.12
CA VAL A 88 11.76 -1.95 -2.40
C VAL A 88 13.08 -2.48 -2.94
N GLU A 89 13.53 -1.92 -4.06
CA GLU A 89 14.79 -2.32 -4.68
C GLU A 89 15.96 -2.17 -3.70
N GLY A 90 16.75 -3.24 -3.56
CA GLY A 90 17.94 -3.25 -2.69
C GLY A 90 17.65 -3.25 -1.19
N LEU A 91 16.40 -3.38 -0.74
CA LEU A 91 16.04 -3.46 0.69
C LEU A 91 15.15 -4.67 0.98
N SER A 92 15.52 -5.46 1.99
CA SER A 92 14.63 -6.49 2.51
C SER A 92 13.43 -5.87 3.24
N PRO A 93 12.28 -6.58 3.33
CA PRO A 93 11.13 -6.10 4.10
C PRO A 93 11.46 -5.71 5.54
N GLN A 94 12.34 -6.47 6.21
CA GLN A 94 12.81 -6.13 7.55
C GLN A 94 13.63 -4.84 7.58
N ALA A 95 14.45 -4.58 6.56
CA ALA A 95 15.19 -3.32 6.45
C ALA A 95 14.25 -2.13 6.23
N VAL A 96 13.25 -2.28 5.36
CA VAL A 96 12.21 -1.26 5.13
C VAL A 96 11.48 -0.95 6.43
N GLN A 97 11.02 -1.98 7.16
CA GLN A 97 10.36 -1.76 8.45
C GLN A 97 11.26 -1.01 9.43
N ARG A 98 12.54 -1.39 9.59
CA ARG A 98 13.46 -0.67 10.49
C ARG A 98 13.63 0.81 10.12
N ILE A 99 13.65 1.16 8.84
CA ILE A 99 13.80 2.54 8.38
C ILE A 99 12.52 3.35 8.63
N LEU A 100 11.35 2.76 8.36
CA LEU A 100 10.07 3.45 8.48
C LEU A 100 9.56 3.50 9.92
N ASP A 101 9.91 2.53 10.77
CA ASP A 101 9.36 2.37 12.11
C ASP A 101 9.40 3.64 12.98
N PRO A 102 10.52 4.39 13.07
CA PRO A 102 10.58 5.60 13.90
C PRO A 102 9.72 6.77 13.40
N TRP A 103 9.36 6.77 12.11
CA TRP A 103 8.71 7.90 11.45
C TRP A 103 7.24 7.64 11.10
N TRP A 104 6.89 6.40 10.78
CA TRP A 104 5.56 6.05 10.31
C TRP A 104 4.58 5.90 11.47
N GLU A 105 3.49 6.67 11.45
CA GLU A 105 2.50 6.69 12.53
C GLU A 105 1.34 5.72 12.30
N GLY A 106 1.18 5.18 11.09
CA GLY A 106 0.13 4.20 10.76
C GLY A 106 0.52 2.76 11.08
N GLY A 107 -0.18 1.81 10.46
CA GLY A 107 0.20 0.40 10.48
C GLY A 107 1.46 0.15 9.67
N LEU A 108 2.40 -0.64 10.20
CA LEU A 108 3.61 -1.08 9.50
C LEU A 108 3.91 -2.53 9.87
N GLY A 109 4.15 -3.38 8.89
CA GLY A 109 4.54 -4.77 9.12
C GLY A 109 5.45 -5.27 8.02
N TYR A 110 6.10 -6.41 8.23
CA TYR A 110 6.78 -7.14 7.17
C TYR A 110 6.37 -8.62 7.18
N GLY A 111 6.29 -9.20 5.99
CA GLY A 111 6.33 -10.64 5.78
C GLY A 111 7.68 -11.06 5.19
N SER A 112 7.78 -12.33 4.79
CA SER A 112 8.98 -12.87 4.14
C SER A 112 9.30 -12.19 2.80
N THR A 113 8.27 -11.74 2.07
CA THR A 113 8.39 -11.25 0.70
C THR A 113 7.81 -9.85 0.46
N PHE A 114 7.30 -9.17 1.49
CA PHE A 114 6.68 -7.85 1.35
C PHE A 114 6.73 -7.03 2.64
N THR A 115 6.66 -5.71 2.51
CA THR A 115 6.34 -4.77 3.59
C THR A 115 4.89 -4.33 3.45
N HIS A 116 4.18 -4.25 4.57
CA HIS A 116 2.83 -3.71 4.67
C HIS A 116 2.87 -2.31 5.31
N VAL A 117 2.13 -1.36 4.75
CA VAL A 117 1.80 -0.09 5.40
C VAL A 117 0.31 0.21 5.26
N ASP A 118 -0.26 0.87 6.27
CA ASP A 118 -1.60 1.42 6.17
C ASP A 118 -1.77 2.72 6.95
N ASN A 119 -2.80 3.50 6.57
CA ASN A 119 -3.20 4.71 7.28
C ASN A 119 -4.46 4.49 8.13
N ARG A 120 -4.36 3.68 9.19
CA ARG A 120 -5.45 3.41 10.14
C ARG A 120 -5.70 4.46 11.23
N GLY A 121 -4.93 5.54 11.24
CA GLY A 121 -5.05 6.62 12.23
C GLY A 121 -4.40 6.35 13.60
N TYR A 122 -3.72 5.21 13.78
CA TYR A 122 -2.91 4.92 14.96
C TYR A 122 -1.76 3.97 14.63
N ARG A 123 -0.73 3.98 15.48
CA ARG A 123 0.47 3.16 15.30
C ARG A 123 0.20 1.70 15.61
N ALA A 124 0.52 0.82 14.66
CA ALA A 124 0.44 -0.62 14.85
C ALA A 124 1.59 -1.33 14.14
N ARG A 125 2.08 -2.45 14.70
CA ARG A 125 3.22 -3.21 14.18
C ARG A 125 2.94 -4.70 14.07
N TRP A 126 3.38 -5.33 12.97
CA TRP A 126 3.24 -6.78 12.76
C TRP A 126 4.55 -7.41 12.28
N ASN A 127 4.70 -8.69 12.62
CA ASN A 127 5.55 -9.63 11.92
C ASN A 127 4.64 -10.72 11.36
N TYR A 128 4.52 -10.83 10.04
CA TYR A 128 3.67 -11.82 9.38
C TYR A 128 4.37 -13.18 9.19
N GLY A 129 5.65 -13.29 9.55
CA GLY A 129 6.48 -14.48 9.35
C GLY A 129 6.76 -15.28 10.62
N ASN A 130 5.72 -15.55 11.41
CA ASN A 130 5.77 -16.61 12.45
C ASN A 130 5.27 -17.92 11.86
#